data_AF-A0A7Y2AW27-F1
#
_entry.id   AF-A0A7Y2AW27-F1
#
_cell.length_a   1.000
_cell.length_b   1.000
_cell.length_c   1.000
_cell.angle_alpha   90.00
_cell.angle_beta   90.00
_cell.angle_gamma   90.00
#
_symmetry.space_group_name_H-M   'P 1'
#
loop_
_entity.id
_entity.type
_entity.pdbx_description
1 polymer ?
#
loop_
_entity_poly.entity_id
_entity_poly.type
_entity_poly.pdbx_seq_one_letter_code
_entity_poly.pdbx_strand_id
1 'polypeptide(L)' 'MNSAIFEGQVRHRRLKPRVHAFNYRMFMVYLDLSELDSVFAGRWLWSTSRRALARFRREHHMGDPSVPLD' A
#
# COMPACT_ATOMS: atom_id res chain seq x y z
N MET A 1 -12.93 -11.33 3.75
CA MET A 1 -12.39 -9.97 3.90
C MET A 1 -11.11 -10.08 4.71
N ASN A 2 -10.02 -10.34 4.00
CA ASN A 2 -8.69 -10.51 4.57
C ASN A 2 -7.88 -9.20 4.55
N SER A 3 -8.38 -8.20 3.83
CA SER A 3 -7.81 -6.86 3.74
C SER A 3 -8.10 -6.02 5.00
N ALA A 4 -7.17 -5.14 5.39
CA ALA A 4 -7.30 -4.30 6.58
C ALA A 4 -6.55 -2.97 6.45
N ILE A 5 -6.98 -1.97 7.23
CA ILE A 5 -6.21 -0.74 7.46
C ILE A 5 -5.62 -0.81 8.86
N PHE A 6 -4.30 -0.76 8.93
CA PHE A 6 -3.56 -0.68 10.18
C PHE A 6 -3.24 0.77 10.47
N GLU A 7 -3.67 1.27 11.62
CA GLU A 7 -3.33 2.62 12.09
C GLU A 7 -2.34 2.55 13.25
N GLY A 8 -1.48 3.57 13.35
CA GLY A 8 -0.50 3.62 14.41
C GLY A 8 0.29 4.92 14.46
N GLN A 9 1.27 4.94 15.36
CA GLN A 9 2.24 6.02 15.46
C GLN A 9 3.63 5.49 15.16
N VAL A 10 4.35 6.22 14.31
CA VAL A 10 5.76 5.95 14.04
C VAL A 10 6.60 6.93 14.83
N ARG A 11 7.59 6.37 15.51
CA ARG A 11 8.67 7.11 16.15
C ARG A 11 9.92 6.99 15.32
N HIS A 12 10.38 8.10 14.75
CA HIS A 12 11.68 8.19 14.11
C HIS A 12 12.68 8.82 15.07
N ARG A 13 13.82 8.16 15.27
CA ARG A 13 14.92 8.67 16.09
C ARG A 13 16.26 8.41 15.41
N ARG A 14 16.96 9.49 15.06
CA ARG A 14 18.35 9.48 14.62
C ARG A 14 19.23 9.87 15.80
N LEU A 15 20.25 9.07 16.11
CA LEU A 15 21.12 9.28 17.27
C LEU A 15 22.44 10.00 16.92
N LYS A 16 22.93 9.86 15.69
CA LYS A 16 24.16 10.49 15.19
C LYS A 16 24.02 10.93 13.73
N PRO A 17 24.81 11.92 13.27
CA PRO A 17 25.73 12.76 14.06
C PRO A 17 25.01 13.78 14.95
N ARG A 18 23.78 14.17 14.62
CA ARG A 18 22.91 15.01 15.46
C ARG A 18 21.66 14.24 15.87
N VAL A 19 21.20 14.48 17.09
CA VAL A 19 19.97 13.86 17.61
C VAL A 19 18.77 14.54 16.97
N HIS A 20 17.98 13.75 16.24
CA HIS A 20 16.68 14.16 15.72
C HIS A 20 15.65 13.12 16.11
N ALA A 21 14.53 13.56 16.66
CA ALA A 21 13.43 12.68 17.01
C ALA A 21 12.11 13.34 16.65
N PHE A 22 11.20 12.57 16.05
CA PHE A 22 9.83 13.00 15.81
C PHE A 22 8.89 11.79 15.84
N ASN A 23 7.64 12.06 16.21
CA ASN A 23 6.57 11.09 16.20
C ASN A 23 5.47 11.59 15.28
N TYR A 24 4.86 10.70 14.51
CA TYR A 24 3.76 11.06 13.63
C TYR A 24 2.77 9.91 13.50
N ARG A 25 1.51 10.25 13.24
CA ARG A 25 0.46 9.28 12.93
C ARG A 25 0.67 8.77 11.51
N MET A 26 0.52 7.47 11.32
CA MET A 26 0.49 6.86 10.00
C MET A 26 -0.61 5.80 9.93
N PHE A 27 -0.95 5.40 8.71
CA PHE A 27 -1.68 4.17 8.46
C PHE A 27 -0.97 3.37 7.36
N MET A 28 -1.19 2.06 7.36
CA MET A 28 -0.75 1.15 6.31
C MET A 28 -1.96 0.33 5.84
N VAL A 29 -2.04 0.12 4.53
CA VAL A 29 -3.09 -0.69 3.93
C VAL A 29 -2.52 -2.07 3.64
N TYR A 30 -3.18 -3.10 4.16
CA TYR A 30 -2.94 -4.49 3.79
C TYR A 30 -4.08 -4.94 2.87
N LEU A 31 -3.72 -5.37 1.68
CA LEU A 31 -4.67 -5.81 0.66
C LEU A 31 -4.39 -7.26 0.31
N ASP A 32 -5.43 -8.07 0.37
CA ASP A 32 -5.46 -9.37 -0.28
C ASP A 32 -5.58 -9.14 -1.80
N LEU A 33 -4.67 -9.71 -2.59
CA LEU A 33 -4.61 -9.49 -4.02
C LEU A 33 -5.83 -10.08 -4.74
N SER A 34 -6.39 -11.16 -4.20
CA SER A 34 -7.61 -11.81 -4.73
C SER A 34 -8.87 -10.95 -4.57
N GLU A 35 -8.85 -9.96 -3.66
CA GLU A 35 -9.98 -9.07 -3.37
C GLU A 35 -9.88 -7.71 -4.11
N LEU A 36 -8.81 -7.44 -4.88
CA LEU A 36 -8.49 -6.11 -5.42
C LEU A 36 -9.63 -5.48 -6.22
N ASP A 37 -10.23 -6.21 -7.17
CA ASP A 37 -11.29 -5.67 -8.02
C ASP A 37 -12.53 -5.28 -7.20
N SER A 38 -12.84 -6.04 -6.16
CA SER A 38 -13.95 -5.74 -5.24
C SER A 38 -13.64 -4.53 -4.34
N VAL A 39 -12.42 -4.47 -3.78
CA VAL A 39 -12.01 -3.35 -2.91
C VAL A 39 -11.93 -2.05 -3.71
N PHE A 40 -11.56 -2.11 -4.99
CA PHE A 40 -11.33 -0.94 -5.83
C PHE A 40 -12.60 -0.51 -6.59
N ALA A 41 -13.64 -1.35 -6.62
CA ALA A 41 -14.92 -1.06 -7.27
C ALA A 41 -15.52 0.27 -6.80
N GLY A 42 -15.97 1.11 -7.74
CA GLY A 42 -16.59 2.40 -7.47
C GLY A 42 -15.66 3.51 -6.96
N ARG A 43 -14.34 3.26 -6.83
CA ARG A 43 -13.39 4.25 -6.30
C ARG A 43 -12.63 4.95 -7.42
N TRP A 44 -12.95 6.22 -7.68
CA TRP A 44 -12.33 7.03 -8.74
C TRP A 44 -10.80 7.22 -8.64
N LEU A 45 -10.18 7.11 -7.45
CA LEU A 45 -8.72 7.29 -7.28
C LEU A 45 -7.96 5.97 -7.15
N TRP A 46 -8.66 4.83 -7.26
CA TRP A 46 -8.10 3.50 -7.09
C TRP A 46 -8.39 2.66 -8.34
N SER A 47 -7.40 1.91 -8.82
CA SER A 47 -7.56 1.13 -10.04
C SER A 47 -6.49 0.04 -10.21
N THR A 48 -6.87 -1.08 -10.83
CA THR A 48 -5.95 -2.12 -11.33
C THR A 48 -5.59 -1.90 -12.82
N SER A 49 -6.41 -1.17 -13.58
CA SER A 49 -6.29 -1.02 -15.05
C SER A 49 -6.07 0.43 -15.50
N ARG A 50 -7.03 1.32 -15.25
CA ARG A 50 -6.97 2.76 -15.59
C ARG A 50 -5.95 3.53 -14.73
N ARG A 51 -5.56 4.72 -15.19
CA ARG A 51 -4.75 5.67 -14.42
C ARG A 51 -5.52 6.16 -13.20
N ALA A 52 -4.87 6.10 -12.04
CA ALA A 52 -5.42 6.51 -10.75
C ALA A 52 -4.27 6.82 -9.78
N LEU A 53 -4.54 7.50 -8.66
CA LEU A 53 -3.51 7.82 -7.66
C LEU A 53 -2.98 6.57 -6.98
N ALA A 54 -3.87 5.67 -6.57
CA ALA A 54 -3.54 4.35 -6.04
C ALA A 54 -3.76 3.33 -7.16
N ARG A 55 -2.72 3.08 -7.96
CA ARG A 55 -2.78 2.10 -9.05
C ARG A 55 -1.93 0.88 -8.76
N PHE A 56 -2.58 -0.29 -8.72
CA PHE A 56 -1.87 -1.56 -8.72
C PHE A 56 -1.51 -1.96 -10.16
N ARG A 57 -0.27 -2.40 -10.40
CA ARG A 57 0.20 -2.87 -11.71
C ARG A 57 1.00 -4.14 -11.53
N ARG A 58 0.54 -5.24 -12.12
CA ARG A 58 1.20 -6.54 -12.03
C ARG A 58 2.67 -6.51 -12.50
N GLU A 59 2.96 -5.73 -13.53
CA GLU A 59 4.31 -5.52 -14.11
C GLU A 59 5.32 -4.81 -13.19
N HIS A 60 4.87 -4.11 -12.14
CA HIS A 60 5.78 -3.43 -11.20
C HIS A 60 6.27 -4.37 -10.07
N HIS A 61 5.83 -5.62 -10.08
CA HIS A 61 6.11 -6.61 -9.06
C HIS A 61 6.94 -7.74 -9.68
N MET A 62 7.75 -8.41 -8.87
CA MET A 62 8.64 -9.46 -9.34
C MET A 62 7.88 -10.65 -9.97
N GLY A 63 8.52 -11.36 -10.90
CA GLY A 63 7.96 -12.52 -11.61
C GLY A 63 7.32 -12.18 -12.95
N ASP A 64 6.83 -13.21 -13.65
CA ASP A 64 6.19 -13.08 -14.96
C ASP A 64 4.88 -12.26 -14.84
N PRO A 65 4.76 -11.10 -15.53
CA PRO A 65 3.56 -10.27 -15.46
C PRO A 65 2.27 -10.96 -15.95
N SER A 66 2.36 -12.05 -16.72
CA SER A 66 1.21 -12.83 -17.18
C SER A 66 0.66 -13.79 -16.12
N VAL A 67 1.43 -14.07 -15.06
CA VAL A 67 1.05 -14.97 -13.97
C VAL A 67 0.57 -14.14 -12.78
N PRO A 68 -0.63 -14.37 -12.23
CA PRO A 68 -1.11 -13.74 -11.00
C PRO A 68 -0.15 -13.94 -9.82
N LEU A 69 -0.24 -13.08 -8.78
CA LEU A 69 0.63 -13.15 -7.59
C LEU A 69 -0.03 -13.83 -6.39
N ASP A 70 -1.29 -14.25 -6.54
CA ASP A 70 -2.13 -14.96 -5.59
C ASP A 70 -2.37 -16.42 -5.98
#